data_AF-A0A2N1S9E1-F1
#
_entry.id   AF-A0A2N1S9E1-F1
#
_cell.length_a   1.000
_cell.length_b   1.000
_cell.length_c   1.000
_cell.angle_alpha   90.00
_cell.angle_beta   90.00
_cell.angle_gamma   90.00
#
_symmetry.space_group_name_H-M   'P 1'
#
loop_
_entity.id
_entity.type
_entity.pdbx_description
1 polymer ?
#
loop_
_entity_poly.entity_id
_entity_poly.type
_entity_poly.pdbx_seq_one_letter_code
_entity_poly.pdbx_strand_id
1 'polypeptide(L)' 'MSLPTLAIGLLAIAYGAYSAVMRVRRPSAFKKLEPMKARFGERLGDALHFVSYVLVPLLFGLLLTVSSFAGAPALG' A
#
# COMPACT_ATOMS: atom_id res chain seq x y z
N MET A 1 -5.30 23.03 -3.11
CA MET A 1 -5.78 21.75 -2.57
C MET A 1 -6.56 21.00 -3.62
N SER A 2 -6.06 19.86 -4.08
CA SER A 2 -6.77 19.01 -5.04
C SER A 2 -7.55 17.93 -4.29
N LEU A 3 -8.88 18.05 -4.27
CA LEU A 3 -9.76 17.09 -3.57
C LEU A 3 -9.62 15.65 -4.12
N PRO A 4 -9.56 15.42 -5.46
CA PRO A 4 -9.33 14.08 -5.99
C PRO A 4 -7.98 13.49 -5.56
N THR A 5 -6.90 14.27 -5.61
CA THR A 5 -5.56 13.82 -5.21
C THR A 5 -5.52 13.48 -3.71
N LEU A 6 -6.16 14.30 -2.88
CA LEU A 6 -6.27 14.05 -1.44
C LEU A 6 -7.03 12.75 -1.16
N ALA A 7 -8.17 12.54 -1.83
CA ALA A 7 -8.98 11.34 -1.66
C ALA A 7 -8.20 10.07 -2.04
N ILE A 8 -7.50 10.08 -3.19
CA ILE A 8 -6.65 8.94 -3.61
C ILE A 8 -5.53 8.69 -2.60
N GLY A 9 -4.89 9.75 -2.10
CA GLY A 9 -3.84 9.65 -1.08
C GLY A 9 -4.33 8.98 0.20
N LEU A 10 -5.46 9.45 0.73
CA LEU A 10 -6.08 8.89 1.95
C LEU A 10 -6.54 7.44 1.75
N LEU A 11 -7.11 7.10 0.58
CA LEU A 11 -7.50 5.73 0.27
C LEU A 11 -6.29 4.80 0.16
N ALA A 12 -5.19 5.25 -0.43
CA ALA A 12 -3.95 4.49 -0.51
C ALA A 12 -3.34 4.25 0.88
N ILE A 13 -3.35 5.26 1.76
CA ILE A 13 -2.92 5.11 3.16
C ILE A 13 -3.80 4.09 3.88
N ALA A 14 -5.13 4.24 3.78
CA ALA A 14 -6.07 3.35 4.43
C ALA A 14 -5.89 1.89 3.95
N TYR A 15 -5.68 1.70 2.64
CA TYR A 15 -5.41 0.38 2.07
C TYR A 15 -4.12 -0.24 2.58
N GLY A 16 -3.02 0.52 2.63
CA GLY A 16 -1.74 0.04 3.15
C GLY A 16 -1.82 -0.32 4.64
N ALA A 17 -2.46 0.52 5.45
CA ALA A 17 -2.68 0.27 6.87
C ALA A 17 -3.58 -0.95 7.10
N TYR A 18 -4.69 -1.05 6.38
CA TYR A 18 -5.56 -2.23 6.43
C TYR A 18 -4.80 -3.50 6.07
N SER A 19 -3.98 -3.45 5.02
CA SER A 19 -3.18 -4.59 4.57
C SER A 19 -2.16 -5.02 5.62
N ALA A 20 -1.50 -4.07 6.31
CA ALA A 20 -0.58 -4.36 7.40
C ALA A 20 -1.26 -5.08 8.56
N VAL A 21 -2.42 -4.56 9.00
CA VAL A 21 -3.21 -5.13 10.10
C VAL A 21 -3.71 -6.52 9.75
N MET A 22 -4.29 -6.68 8.56
CA MET A 22 -4.86 -7.95 8.12
C MET A 22 -3.80 -9.00 7.90
N ARG A 23 -2.59 -8.63 7.49
CA ARG A 23 -1.48 -9.58 7.30
C ARG A 23 -1.12 -10.28 8.61
N VAL A 24 -1.20 -9.56 9.72
CA VAL A 24 -0.95 -10.13 11.07
C VAL A 24 -2.18 -10.88 11.59
N ARG A 25 -3.38 -10.33 11.40
CA ARG A 25 -4.61 -10.90 12.00
C ARG A 25 -5.21 -12.06 11.24
N ARG A 26 -5.15 -12.05 9.91
CA ARG A 26 -5.75 -13.05 9.01
C ARG A 26 -4.90 -13.22 7.74
N PRO A 27 -3.67 -13.75 7.83
CA PRO A 27 -2.80 -13.93 6.68
C PRO A 27 -3.44 -14.77 5.56
N SER A 28 -4.32 -15.72 5.92
CA SER A 28 -5.09 -16.54 4.97
C SER A 28 -6.07 -15.76 4.10
N ALA A 29 -6.43 -14.53 4.45
CA ALA A 29 -7.26 -13.66 3.62
C ALA A 29 -6.51 -13.18 2.35
N PHE A 30 -5.17 -13.18 2.37
CA PHE A 30 -4.36 -12.78 1.23
C PHE A 30 -4.13 -13.94 0.28
N LYS A 31 -5.04 -14.09 -0.68
CA LYS A 31 -4.95 -15.10 -1.77
C LYS A 31 -3.64 -15.05 -2.56
N LYS A 32 -2.89 -13.93 -2.49
CA LYS A 32 -1.62 -13.73 -3.20
C LYS A 32 -0.36 -13.97 -2.35
N LEU A 33 -0.48 -14.06 -1.02
CA LEU A 33 0.68 -14.25 -0.15
C LEU A 33 1.32 -15.63 -0.38
N GLU A 34 0.52 -16.70 -0.34
CA GLU A 34 1.02 -18.06 -0.54
C GLU A 34 1.58 -18.31 -1.95
N PRO A 35 0.93 -17.87 -3.05
CA PRO A 35 1.55 -17.91 -4.38
C PRO A 35 2.87 -17.14 -4.48
N MET A 36 3.02 -16.00 -3.79
CA MET A 36 4.29 -15.25 -3.78
C MET A 36 5.38 -16.00 -3.02
N LYS A 37 5.07 -16.60 -1.87
CA LYS A 37 6.03 -17.45 -1.13
C LYS A 37 6.43 -18.68 -1.94
N ALA A 38 5.49 -19.33 -2.62
CA ALA A 38 5.78 -20.48 -3.48
C ALA A 38 6.72 -20.12 -4.64
N ARG A 39 6.57 -18.91 -5.20
CA ARG A 39 7.39 -18.45 -6.33
C ARG A 39 8.77 -17.92 -5.94
N PHE A 40 8.86 -17.19 -4.84
CA PHE A 40 10.07 -16.45 -4.48
C PHE A 40 10.78 -17.03 -3.24
N GLY A 41 10.21 -18.06 -2.62
CA GLY A 41 10.65 -18.57 -1.32
C GLY A 41 9.96 -17.82 -0.17
N GLU A 42 9.99 -18.43 1.01
CA GLU A 42 9.17 -17.99 2.15
C GLU A 42 9.52 -16.58 2.62
N ARG A 43 10.80 -16.30 2.87
CA ARG A 43 11.26 -14.98 3.34
C ARG A 43 11.07 -13.88 2.29
N LEU A 44 11.45 -14.14 1.04
CA LEU A 44 11.39 -13.14 -0.02
C LEU A 44 9.95 -12.88 -0.46
N GLY A 45 9.11 -13.92 -0.59
CA GLY A 45 7.69 -13.77 -0.91
C GLY A 45 6.92 -12.99 0.16
N ASP A 46 7.22 -13.25 1.44
CA ASP A 46 6.64 -12.53 2.57
C ASP A 46 7.05 -11.03 2.59
N ALA A 47 8.32 -10.75 2.30
CA ALA A 47 8.85 -9.39 2.18
C ALA A 47 8.26 -8.65 0.97
N LEU A 48 8.21 -9.28 -0.20
CA LEU A 48 7.62 -8.69 -1.41
C LEU A 48 6.14 -8.37 -1.21
N HIS A 49 5.38 -9.28 -0.58
CA HIS A 49 3.98 -9.00 -0.26
C HIS A 49 3.84 -7.79 0.67
N PHE A 50 4.67 -7.71 1.72
CA PHE A 50 4.66 -6.56 2.61
C PHE A 50 5.00 -5.25 1.88
N VAL A 51 6.08 -5.23 1.09
CA VAL A 51 6.49 -4.02 0.36
C VAL A 51 5.41 -3.57 -0.62
N SER A 52 4.87 -4.49 -1.44
CA SER A 52 3.91 -4.14 -2.49
C SER A 52 2.52 -3.76 -1.95
N TYR A 53 2.07 -4.38 -0.85
CA TYR A 53 0.71 -4.19 -0.34
C TYR A 53 0.62 -3.28 0.89
N VAL A 54 1.74 -2.99 1.56
CA VAL A 54 1.79 -2.11 2.73
C VAL A 54 2.65 -0.90 2.45
N LEU A 55 3.94 -1.10 2.22
CA LEU A 55 4.90 0.01 2.18
C LEU A 55 4.65 0.94 0.99
N VAL A 56 4.49 0.39 -0.21
CA VAL A 56 4.25 1.18 -1.43
C VAL A 56 2.94 1.97 -1.34
N PRO A 57 1.78 1.38 -0.98
CA PRO A 57 0.54 2.15 -0.81
C PRO A 57 0.63 3.24 0.25
N LEU A 58 1.30 2.99 1.38
CA LEU A 58 1.48 3.99 2.44
C LEU A 58 2.34 5.18 1.96
N LEU A 59 3.49 4.90 1.35
CA LEU A 59 4.39 5.94 0.86
C LEU A 59 3.75 6.73 -0.29
N PHE A 60 3.13 6.03 -1.24
CA PHE A 60 2.42 6.66 -2.35
C PHE A 60 1.28 7.54 -1.84
N GLY A 61 0.48 7.03 -0.90
CA GLY A 61 -0.61 7.79 -0.31
C GLY A 61 -0.13 9.03 0.44
N LEU A 62 0.96 8.91 1.23
CA LEU A 62 1.57 10.05 1.91
C LEU A 62 2.05 11.12 0.93
N LEU A 63 2.73 10.72 -0.15
CA LEU A 63 3.18 11.64 -1.20
C LEU A 63 2.01 12.37 -1.86
N LEU A 64 0.93 11.66 -2.22
CA LEU A 64 -0.26 12.29 -2.81
C LEU A 64 -0.95 13.26 -1.84
N THR A 65 -1.08 12.87 -0.57
CA THR A 65 -1.67 13.72 0.46
C THR A 65 -0.86 15.01 0.63
N VAL A 66 0.47 14.93 0.77
CA VAL A 66 1.35 16.11 0.88
C VAL A 66 1.29 16.99 -0.38
N SER A 67 1.39 16.38 -1.57
CA SER A 67 1.35 17.11 -2.85
C SER A 67 0.03 17.83 -3.07
N SER A 68 -1.10 17.29 -2.59
CA SER A 68 -2.40 17.97 -2.66
C SER A 68 -2.40 19.33 -1.96
N PHE A 69 -1.66 19.46 -0.84
CA PHE A 69 -1.53 20.73 -0.12
C PHE A 69 -0.48 21.66 -0.74
N ALA A 70 0.58 21.11 -1.33
CA ALA A 70 1.63 21.89 -2.00
C ALA A 70 1.21 22.51 -3.35
N GLY A 71 0.04 22.14 -3.89
CA GLY A 71 -0.43 22.62 -5.20
C GLY A 71 0.32 22.03 -6.39
N ALA A 72 1.21 21.05 -6.15
CA ALA A 72 1.95 20.35 -7.19
C ALA A 72 1.07 19.26 -7.84
N PRO A 73 1.07 19.10 -9.17
CA PRO A 73 0.41 17.98 -9.82
C PRO A 73 1.12 16.68 -9.43
N ALA A 74 0.49 15.90 -8.56
CA ALA A 74 1.02 14.61 -8.12
C ALA A 74 0.80 13.50 -9.17
N LEU A 75 -0.13 13.76 -10.09
CA LEU A 75 -0.40 13.02 -11.31
C LEU A 75 -0.43 14.14 -12.35
N GLY A 76 0.50 14.10 -13.31
CA GLY A 76 0.79 15.21 -14.23
C GLY A 76 -0.44 15.88 -14.84
#